data_AF-A0A8H5WMS4-F1
#
_entry.id   AF-A0A8H5WMS4-F1
#
_cell.length_a   1.000
_cell.length_b   1.000
_cell.length_c   1.000
_cell.angle_alpha   90.00
_cell.angle_beta   90.00
_cell.angle_gamma   90.00
#
_symmetry.space_group_name_H-M   'P 1'
#
loop_
_entity.id
_entity.type
_entity.pdbx_description
1 polymer ?
#
loop_
_entity_poly.entity_id
_entity_poly.type
_entity_poly.pdbx_seq_one_letter_code
_entity_poly.pdbx_strand_id
1 'polypeptide(L)'
;MESQSLPQPLPRLISADQVIPTMKGIINQYQAVREGILQNVNPQAASFSNVIQPLIDIDIATQGDIGIIAMLRYASPDRASRQASEEACTLINEDQAAFTARSDFWYLVKAVKEGSDETTLHFEARK
;
A
#
# COMPACT_ATOMS: atom_id res chain seq x y z
N MET A 1 9.51 -16.99 -27.40
CA MET A 1 9.57 -15.56 -27.77
C MET A 1 8.54 -14.86 -26.92
N GLU A 2 8.95 -14.36 -25.76
CA GLU A 2 8.07 -13.53 -24.94
C GLU A 2 7.77 -12.24 -25.72
N SER A 3 6.49 -11.92 -25.81
CA SER A 3 5.95 -10.74 -26.48
C SER A 3 6.68 -9.48 -25.97
N GLN A 4 7.31 -8.72 -26.88
CA GLN A 4 7.79 -7.37 -26.62
C GLN A 4 6.59 -6.48 -26.28
N SER A 5 6.18 -6.46 -25.02
CA SER A 5 5.27 -5.45 -24.51
C SER A 5 5.96 -4.09 -24.56
N LEU A 6 5.18 -3.04 -24.85
CA LEU A 6 5.67 -1.67 -24.74
C LEU A 6 6.21 -1.45 -23.31
N PRO A 7 7.29 -0.66 -23.16
CA PRO A 7 7.79 -0.32 -21.84
C PRO A 7 6.69 0.32 -20.99
N GLN A 8 6.81 0.18 -19.68
CA GLN A 8 5.86 0.81 -18.76
C GLN A 8 5.79 2.32 -19.02
N PRO A 9 4.59 2.92 -18.94
CA PRO A 9 4.42 4.34 -19.19
C PRO A 9 5.20 5.17 -18.17
N LEU A 10 5.62 6.36 -18.59
CA LEU A 10 6.27 7.30 -17.68
C LEU A 10 5.33 7.69 -16.53
N PRO A 11 5.84 7.83 -15.29
CA PRO A 11 5.05 8.36 -14.19
C PRO A 11 4.52 9.76 -14.50
N ARG A 12 3.28 10.03 -14.10
CA ARG A 12 2.67 11.36 -14.25
C ARG A 12 2.99 12.20 -13.02
N LEU A 13 3.44 13.44 -13.24
CA LEU A 13 3.61 14.39 -12.14
C LEU A 13 2.25 14.86 -11.64
N ILE A 14 2.13 14.98 -10.32
CA ILE A 14 0.91 15.43 -9.63
C ILE A 14 1.07 16.91 -9.32
N SER A 15 0.08 17.73 -9.71
CA SER A 15 0.07 19.15 -9.41
C SER A 15 -0.16 19.41 -7.91
N ALA A 16 0.33 20.54 -7.40
CA ALA A 16 0.28 20.88 -5.98
C ALA A 16 -1.14 20.74 -5.37
N ASP A 17 -2.16 21.18 -6.09
CA ASP A 17 -3.57 21.12 -5.68
C ASP A 17 -4.16 19.70 -5.63
N GLN A 18 -3.53 18.74 -6.31
CA GLN A 18 -3.95 17.34 -6.35
C GLN A 18 -3.17 16.44 -5.38
N VAL A 19 -2.05 16.90 -4.81
CA VAL A 19 -1.24 16.07 -3.91
C VAL A 19 -2.03 15.55 -2.70
N ILE A 20 -2.71 16.44 -1.96
CA ILE A 20 -3.49 16.06 -0.78
C ILE A 20 -4.74 15.23 -1.15
N PRO A 21 -5.56 15.62 -2.14
CA PRO A 21 -6.68 14.78 -2.59
C PRO A 21 -6.26 13.36 -2.99
N THR A 22 -5.18 13.24 -3.77
CA THR A 22 -4.66 11.94 -4.21
C THR A 22 -4.21 11.09 -3.03
N MET A 23 -3.45 11.66 -2.08
CA MET A 23 -3.02 10.93 -0.90
C MET A 23 -4.19 10.46 -0.03
N LYS A 24 -5.19 11.32 0.19
CA LYS A 24 -6.42 10.92 0.92
C LYS A 24 -7.18 9.81 0.20
N GLY A 25 -7.26 9.86 -1.13
CA GLY A 25 -7.82 8.79 -1.95
C GLY A 25 -7.09 7.47 -1.79
N ILE A 26 -5.75 7.49 -1.74
CA ILE A 26 -4.92 6.31 -1.48
C ILE A 26 -5.18 5.77 -0.07
N ILE A 27 -5.14 6.62 0.95
CA ILE A 27 -5.39 6.22 2.35
C ILE A 27 -6.76 5.54 2.49
N ASN A 28 -7.80 6.12 1.89
CA ASN A 28 -9.15 5.54 1.91
C ASN A 28 -9.20 4.15 1.27
N GLN A 29 -8.43 3.90 0.20
CA GLN A 29 -8.35 2.59 -0.43
C GLN A 29 -7.65 1.57 0.47
N TYR A 30 -6.51 1.93 1.09
CA TYR A 30 -5.85 1.07 2.07
C TYR A 30 -6.77 0.73 3.25
N GLN A 31 -7.46 1.73 3.80
CA GLN A 31 -8.41 1.53 4.89
C GLN A 31 -9.54 0.59 4.47
N ALA A 32 -10.13 0.81 3.29
CA ALA A 32 -11.20 -0.06 2.79
C ALA A 32 -10.74 -1.52 2.62
N VAL A 33 -9.53 -1.76 2.08
CA VAL A 33 -8.97 -3.11 1.97
C VAL A 33 -8.76 -3.74 3.35
N ARG A 34 -8.15 -3.01 4.29
CA ARG A 34 -7.87 -3.51 5.65
C ARG A 34 -9.15 -3.84 6.42
N GLU A 35 -10.14 -2.95 6.38
CA GLU A 35 -11.44 -3.20 7.00
C GLU A 35 -12.18 -4.34 6.32
N GLY A 36 -12.12 -4.43 4.98
CA GLY A 36 -12.71 -5.52 4.22
C GLY A 36 -12.14 -6.89 4.62
N ILE A 37 -10.82 -6.97 4.84
CA ILE A 37 -10.19 -8.21 5.35
C ILE A 37 -10.73 -8.55 6.73
N LEU A 38 -10.73 -7.60 7.67
CA LEU A 38 -11.16 -7.85 9.05
C LEU A 38 -12.63 -8.24 9.17
N GLN A 39 -13.49 -7.71 8.31
CA GLN A 39 -14.91 -8.04 8.30
C GLN A 39 -15.20 -9.43 7.76
N ASN A 40 -14.35 -9.94 6.85
CA ASN A 40 -14.66 -11.15 6.07
C ASN A 40 -13.76 -12.34 6.40
N VAL A 41 -12.63 -12.13 7.08
CA VAL A 41 -11.65 -13.17 7.37
C VAL A 41 -11.53 -13.38 8.88
N ASN A 42 -11.78 -14.61 9.32
CA ASN A 42 -11.46 -15.04 10.67
C ASN A 42 -10.09 -15.74 10.70
N PRO A 43 -9.41 -15.83 11.86
CA PRO A 43 -8.07 -16.44 11.94
C PRO A 43 -7.99 -17.89 11.45
N GLN A 44 -9.05 -18.70 11.58
CA GLN A 44 -9.02 -20.11 11.15
C GLN A 44 -9.06 -20.26 9.63
N ALA A 45 -9.60 -19.27 8.93
CA ALA A 45 -9.68 -19.24 7.46
C ALA A 45 -8.65 -18.29 6.83
N ALA A 46 -7.75 -17.71 7.63
CA ALA A 46 -6.74 -16.77 7.16
C ALA A 46 -5.72 -17.50 6.27
N SER A 47 -5.48 -16.95 5.08
CA SER A 47 -4.53 -17.47 4.10
C SER A 47 -3.76 -16.33 3.43
N PHE A 48 -2.70 -16.69 2.71
CA PHE A 48 -1.96 -15.73 1.91
C PHE A 48 -2.89 -14.99 0.92
N SER A 49 -3.79 -15.71 0.26
CA SER A 49 -4.64 -15.14 -0.79
C SER A 49 -5.73 -14.19 -0.30
N ASN A 50 -6.21 -14.34 0.94
CA ASN A 50 -7.31 -13.51 1.47
C ASN A 50 -6.88 -12.48 2.53
N VAL A 51 -5.64 -12.55 3.04
CA VAL A 51 -5.08 -11.55 3.96
C VAL A 51 -3.90 -10.80 3.35
N ILE A 52 -2.91 -11.50 2.79
CA ILE A 52 -1.65 -10.88 2.35
C ILE A 52 -1.75 -10.34 0.92
N GLN A 53 -2.30 -11.13 -0.01
CA GLN A 53 -2.43 -10.73 -1.42
C GLN A 53 -3.20 -9.42 -1.60
N PRO A 54 -4.34 -9.15 -0.92
CA PRO A 54 -5.04 -7.89 -1.09
C PRO A 54 -4.22 -6.67 -0.62
N LEU A 55 -3.33 -6.86 0.37
CA LEU A 55 -2.41 -5.80 0.80
C LEU A 55 -1.32 -5.53 -0.23
N ILE A 56 -0.81 -6.59 -0.88
CA ILE A 56 0.14 -6.47 -1.98
C ILE A 56 -0.51 -5.76 -3.16
N ASP A 57 -1.74 -6.13 -3.52
CA ASP A 57 -2.44 -5.60 -4.68
C ASP A 57 -2.67 -4.09 -4.55
N ILE A 58 -3.06 -3.61 -3.37
CA ILE A 58 -3.22 -2.17 -3.14
C ILE A 58 -1.87 -1.43 -3.10
N ASP A 59 -0.80 -2.08 -2.60
CA ASP A 59 0.53 -1.49 -2.63
C ASP A 59 1.03 -1.32 -4.06
N ILE A 60 0.92 -2.35 -4.90
CA ILE A 60 1.26 -2.28 -6.32
C ILE A 60 0.45 -1.19 -7.03
N ALA A 61 -0.84 -1.08 -6.72
CA ALA A 61 -1.71 -0.10 -7.36
C ALA A 61 -1.39 1.36 -6.99
N THR A 62 -0.81 1.62 -5.81
CA THR A 62 -0.69 2.99 -5.26
C THR A 62 0.74 3.46 -5.01
N GLN A 63 1.72 2.54 -4.90
CA GLN A 63 3.10 2.86 -4.56
C GLN A 63 3.75 3.84 -5.56
N GLY A 64 3.39 3.77 -6.84
CA GLY A 64 3.88 4.73 -7.85
C GLY A 64 3.50 6.17 -7.53
N ASP A 65 2.23 6.41 -7.21
CA ASP A 65 1.72 7.75 -6.87
C ASP A 65 2.28 8.23 -5.52
N ILE A 66 2.37 7.35 -4.52
CA ILE A 66 3.03 7.66 -3.24
C ILE A 66 4.49 8.08 -3.48
N GLY A 67 5.20 7.35 -4.33
CA GLY A 67 6.59 7.66 -4.70
C GLY A 67 6.73 9.02 -5.38
N ILE A 68 5.85 9.36 -6.32
CA ILE A 68 5.83 10.68 -6.94
C ILE A 68 5.54 11.77 -5.91
N ILE A 69 4.50 11.61 -5.09
CA ILE A 69 4.17 12.57 -4.04
C ILE A 69 5.37 12.75 -3.10
N ALA A 70 5.99 11.68 -2.62
CA ALA A 70 7.11 11.75 -1.69
C ALA A 70 8.39 12.33 -2.30
N MET A 71 8.54 12.26 -3.63
CA MET A 71 9.67 12.87 -4.35
C MET A 71 9.53 14.39 -4.46
N LEU A 72 8.29 14.91 -4.58
CA LEU A 72 8.04 16.34 -4.76
C LEU A 72 8.64 17.22 -3.65
N ARG A 73 8.63 16.80 -2.37
CA ARG A 73 9.26 17.55 -1.26
C ARG A 73 10.75 17.84 -1.46
N TYR A 74 11.46 17.00 -2.21
CA TYR A 74 12.89 17.15 -2.45
C TYR A 74 13.22 17.76 -3.82
N ALA A 75 12.44 17.43 -4.84
CA ALA A 75 12.81 17.72 -6.23
C ALA A 75 11.94 18.78 -6.90
N SER A 76 10.76 19.13 -6.36
CA SER A 76 9.91 20.14 -7.00
C SER A 76 10.51 21.54 -6.85
N PRO A 77 10.61 22.33 -7.94
CA PRO A 77 11.00 23.74 -7.84
C PRO A 77 9.89 24.60 -7.19
N ASP A 78 8.63 24.14 -7.23
CA ASP A 78 7.49 24.85 -6.66
C ASP A 78 7.35 24.60 -5.16
N ARG A 79 7.22 25.69 -4.39
CA ARG A 79 7.08 25.64 -2.93
C ARG A 79 5.75 25.00 -2.52
N ALA A 80 4.66 25.28 -3.24
CA ALA A 80 3.35 24.74 -2.88
C ALA A 80 3.35 23.21 -3.01
N SER A 81 3.94 22.68 -4.08
CA SER A 81 4.14 21.25 -4.28
C SER A 81 4.97 20.59 -3.17
N ARG A 82 6.06 21.25 -2.73
CA ARG A 82 6.89 20.72 -1.62
C ARG A 82 6.10 20.66 -0.31
N GLN A 83 5.40 21.73 0.05
CA GLN A 83 4.61 21.78 1.27
C GLN A 83 3.46 20.76 1.27
N ALA A 84 2.74 20.64 0.14
CA ALA A 84 1.68 19.64 0.01
C ALA A 84 2.23 18.21 0.09
N SER A 85 3.42 17.96 -0.46
CA SER A 85 4.12 16.68 -0.35
C SER A 85 4.49 16.33 1.09
N GLU A 86 5.03 17.29 1.85
CA GLU A 86 5.35 17.10 3.28
C GLU A 86 4.10 16.73 4.08
N GLU A 87 3.01 17.47 3.90
CA GLU A 87 1.73 17.19 4.57
C GLU A 87 1.15 15.82 4.15
N ALA A 88 1.17 15.48 2.86
CA ALA A 88 0.73 14.17 2.39
C ALA A 88 1.56 13.02 2.99
N CYS A 89 2.88 13.18 3.07
CA CYS A 89 3.75 12.20 3.70
C CYS A 89 3.43 12.02 5.19
N THR A 90 3.12 13.10 5.92
CA THR A 90 2.66 12.99 7.30
C THR A 90 1.37 12.17 7.40
N LEU A 91 0.36 12.47 6.56
CA LEU A 91 -0.92 11.76 6.58
C LEU A 91 -0.78 10.24 6.37
N ILE A 92 -0.01 9.82 5.36
CA ILE A 92 0.17 8.38 5.10
C ILE A 92 1.02 7.69 6.17
N ASN A 93 2.01 8.39 6.75
CA ASN A 93 2.80 7.85 7.86
C ASN A 93 1.93 7.65 9.12
N GLU A 94 1.03 8.60 9.42
CA GLU A 94 0.08 8.48 10.52
C GLU A 94 -0.88 7.30 10.30
N ASP A 95 -1.42 7.14 9.09
CA ASP A 95 -2.28 5.99 8.74
C ASP A 95 -1.53 4.65 8.85
N GLN A 96 -0.28 4.57 8.35
CA GLN A 96 0.54 3.37 8.46
C GLN A 96 0.91 3.05 9.92
N ALA A 97 1.20 4.06 10.73
CA ALA A 97 1.47 3.87 12.16
C ALA A 97 0.23 3.35 12.89
N ALA A 98 -0.95 3.91 12.59
CA ALA A 98 -2.21 3.44 13.14
C ALA A 98 -2.50 1.99 12.74
N PHE A 99 -2.28 1.62 11.48
CA PHE A 99 -2.42 0.25 10.99
C PHE A 99 -1.44 -0.71 11.67
N THR A 100 -0.17 -0.35 11.79
CA THR A 100 0.85 -1.21 12.42
C THR A 100 0.55 -1.47 13.90
N ALA A 101 -0.18 -0.57 14.57
CA ALA A 101 -0.59 -0.74 15.96
C ALA A 101 -1.81 -1.68 16.14
N ARG A 102 -2.42 -2.18 15.06
CA ARG A 102 -3.64 -3.01 15.11
C ARG A 102 -3.37 -4.46 15.46
N SER A 103 -3.66 -4.83 16.71
CA SER A 103 -3.51 -6.20 17.19
C SER A 103 -4.48 -7.19 16.54
N ASP A 104 -5.70 -6.76 16.20
CA ASP A 104 -6.69 -7.58 15.48
C ASP A 104 -6.16 -8.03 14.12
N PHE A 105 -5.53 -7.14 13.37
CA PHE A 105 -4.90 -7.45 12.10
C PHE A 105 -3.66 -8.34 12.26
N TRP A 106 -2.86 -8.12 13.31
CA TRP A 106 -1.71 -8.96 13.63
C TRP A 106 -2.11 -10.44 13.83
N TYR A 107 -3.25 -10.72 14.49
CA TYR A 107 -3.72 -12.10 14.65
C TYR A 107 -3.98 -12.79 13.30
N LEU A 108 -4.50 -12.06 12.31
CA LEU A 108 -4.71 -12.61 10.96
C LEU A 108 -3.37 -12.92 10.28
N VAL A 109 -2.42 -11.97 10.29
CA VAL A 109 -1.09 -12.18 9.70
C VAL A 109 -0.35 -13.35 10.37
N LYS A 110 -0.44 -13.45 11.70
CA LYS A 110 0.11 -14.57 12.46
C LYS A 110 -0.54 -15.89 12.04
N ALA A 111 -1.85 -15.94 11.93
CA ALA A 111 -2.58 -17.13 11.51
C ALA A 111 -2.20 -17.57 10.09
N VAL A 112 -2.01 -16.63 9.16
CA VAL A 112 -1.46 -16.95 7.83
C VAL A 112 -0.10 -17.62 7.96
N LYS A 113 0.81 -17.05 8.76
CA LYS A 113 2.16 -17.61 8.94
C LYS A 113 2.13 -19.02 9.53
N GLU A 114 1.28 -19.25 10.53
CA GLU A 114 1.17 -20.55 11.23
C GLU A 114 0.40 -21.61 10.42
N GLY A 115 -0.55 -21.18 9.57
CA GLY A 115 -1.39 -22.06 8.74
C GLY A 115 -0.87 -22.30 7.32
N SER A 116 0.18 -21.60 6.89
CA SER A 116 0.78 -21.81 5.58
C SER A 116 1.66 -23.05 5.59
N ASP A 117 1.34 -24.06 4.77
CA ASP A 117 2.31 -25.09 4.43
C ASP A 117 3.51 -24.41 3.74
N GLU A 118 4.64 -24.35 4.43
CA GLU A 118 5.84 -23.58 4.03
C GLU A 118 6.37 -23.96 2.63
N THR A 119 5.90 -25.05 2.03
CA THR A 119 6.32 -25.56 0.72
C THR A 119 5.53 -25.02 -0.46
N THR A 120 4.38 -24.36 -0.24
CA THR A 120 3.51 -23.90 -1.35
C THR A 120 3.77 -22.45 -1.77
N LEU A 121 4.39 -21.64 -0.91
CA LEU A 121 4.68 -20.22 -1.18
C LEU A 121 6.10 -20.01 -1.73
N HIS A 122 6.27 -18.99 -2.58
CA HIS A 122 7.59 -18.54 -3.01
C HIS A 122 8.44 -18.10 -1.82
N PHE A 123 9.77 -18.25 -1.91
CA PHE A 123 10.64 -18.02 -0.76
C PHE A 123 10.57 -16.60 -0.20
N GLU A 124 10.37 -15.58 -1.05
CA GLU A 124 10.23 -14.19 -0.62
C GLU A 124 8.93 -13.95 0.13
N ALA A 125 7.84 -14.62 -0.26
CA ALA A 125 6.55 -14.52 0.41
C ALA A 125 6.53 -15.15 1.82
N ARG A 126 7.60 -15.87 2.21
CA ARG A 126 7.74 -16.51 3.54
C ARG A 126 8.59 -15.72 4.53
N LYS A 127 9.39 -14.76 4.04
CA LYS A 127 10.28 -13.95 4.89
C LYS A 127 9.50 -12.82 5.56
#